data_AF-A0A511N0A6-F1
#
_entry.id   AF-A0A511N0A6-F1
#
_cell.length_a   1.000
_cell.length_b   1.000
_cell.length_c   1.000
_cell.angle_alpha   90.00
_cell.angle_beta   90.00
_cell.angle_gamma   90.00
#
_symmetry.space_group_name_H-M   'P 1'
#
loop_
_entity.id
_entity.type
_entity.pdbx_description
1 polymer ?
#
loop_
_entity_poly.entity_id
_entity_poly.type
_entity_poly.pdbx_seq_one_letter_code
_entity_poly.pdbx_strand_id
1 'polypeptide(L)'
;MSVIVKPVPTIGRIVHYVLSEADIHEIRATWEANKGKLAFRSWMKAGDHMPLVVTEVDPNDTHGTGGQVLISGNFTLWRPSLAEDPTGEKPLSWHWPEGTREAAMSLEALQAT
;
A
#
# COMPACT_ATOMS: atom_id res chain seq x y z
N MET A 1 -0.10 14.55 -28.93
CA MET A 1 0.12 13.34 -28.09
C MET A 1 0.23 13.81 -26.65
N SER A 2 -0.73 13.46 -25.80
CA SER A 2 -0.59 13.72 -24.36
C SER A 2 0.29 12.64 -23.75
N VAL A 3 1.37 13.03 -23.10
CA VAL A 3 2.22 12.10 -22.33
C VAL A 3 1.45 11.78 -21.05
N ILE A 4 1.08 10.52 -20.86
CA ILE A 4 0.53 10.06 -19.58
C ILE A 4 1.73 9.85 -18.66
N VAL A 5 1.93 10.77 -17.72
CA VAL A 5 2.92 10.61 -16.65
C VAL A 5 2.30 9.74 -15.56
N LYS A 6 2.96 8.64 -15.20
CA LYS A 6 2.52 7.83 -14.06
C LYS A 6 2.99 8.50 -12.76
N PRO A 7 2.11 8.69 -11.77
CA PRO A 7 2.51 9.27 -10.50
C PRO A 7 3.54 8.39 -9.79
N VAL A 8 4.67 9.00 -9.41
CA VAL A 8 5.72 8.35 -8.62
C VAL A 8 5.35 8.42 -7.13
N PRO A 9 5.35 7.30 -6.40
CA PRO A 9 5.10 7.30 -4.96
C PRO A 9 6.19 8.10 -4.24
N THR A 10 5.80 8.80 -3.17
CA THR A 10 6.70 9.57 -2.31
C THR A 10 6.55 9.13 -0.86
N ILE A 11 7.61 9.26 -0.07
CA ILE A 11 7.59 8.93 1.37
C ILE A 11 6.47 9.73 2.06
N GLY A 12 5.73 9.06 2.94
CA GLY A 12 4.59 9.59 3.67
C GLY A 12 3.26 9.53 2.91
N ARG A 13 3.24 9.12 1.63
CA ARG A 13 1.98 8.91 0.90
C ARG A 13 1.27 7.65 1.37
N ILE A 14 -0.06 7.70 1.30
CA ILE A 14 -0.92 6.55 1.57
C ILE A 14 -1.34 5.96 0.23
N VAL A 15 -1.07 4.67 0.05
CA VAL A 15 -1.54 3.84 -1.06
C VAL A 15 -2.34 2.66 -0.51
N HIS A 16 -2.97 1.87 -1.36
CA HIS A 16 -3.63 0.63 -0.96
C HIS A 16 -2.72 -0.56 -1.23
N TYR A 17 -2.60 -1.45 -0.25
CA TYR A 17 -1.90 -2.72 -0.33
C TYR A 17 -2.90 -3.88 -0.35
N VAL A 18 -2.67 -4.86 -1.22
CA VAL A 18 -3.54 -6.05 -1.34
C VAL A 18 -2.98 -7.18 -0.50
N LEU A 19 -3.71 -7.58 0.54
CA LEU A 19 -3.28 -8.66 1.45
C LEU A 19 -3.18 -10.01 0.72
N SER A 20 -2.15 -10.77 1.03
CA SER A 20 -1.98 -12.17 0.63
C SER A 20 -2.38 -13.14 1.75
N GLU A 21 -2.53 -14.41 1.41
CA GLU A 21 -2.74 -15.48 2.42
C GLU A 21 -1.59 -15.54 3.43
N ALA A 22 -0.35 -15.33 2.97
CA ALA A 22 0.82 -15.29 3.84
C ALA A 22 0.74 -14.14 4.87
N ASP A 23 0.22 -12.98 4.46
CA ASP A 23 -0.01 -11.85 5.36
C ASP A 23 -1.04 -12.22 6.43
N ILE A 24 -2.13 -12.88 6.06
CA ILE A 24 -3.15 -13.33 7.01
C ILE A 24 -2.58 -14.30 8.04
N HIS A 25 -1.73 -15.23 7.59
CA HIS A 25 -1.03 -16.14 8.49
C HIS A 25 -0.08 -15.40 9.45
N GLU A 26 0.70 -14.44 8.96
CA GLU A 26 1.60 -13.61 9.78
C GLU A 26 0.84 -12.77 10.80
N ILE A 27 -0.26 -12.12 10.38
CA ILE A 27 -1.14 -11.35 11.26
C ILE A 27 -1.68 -12.24 12.38
N ARG A 28 -2.19 -13.42 12.04
CA ARG A 28 -2.77 -14.35 13.01
C ARG A 28 -1.72 -14.85 14.00
N ALA A 29 -0.54 -15.25 13.50
CA ALA A 29 0.55 -15.71 14.35
C ALA A 29 1.01 -14.59 15.32
N THR A 30 1.14 -13.36 14.81
CA THR A 30 1.53 -12.20 15.62
C THR A 30 0.48 -11.85 16.67
N TRP A 31 -0.80 -11.93 16.32
CA TRP A 31 -1.89 -11.71 17.26
C TRP A 31 -1.90 -12.74 18.38
N GLU A 32 -1.80 -14.04 18.07
CA GLU A 32 -1.76 -15.09 19.09
C GLU A 32 -0.56 -14.93 20.02
N ALA A 33 0.61 -14.59 19.48
CA ALA A 33 1.83 -14.34 20.28
C ALA A 33 1.69 -13.11 21.21
N ASN A 34 0.80 -12.16 20.90
CA ASN A 34 0.60 -10.92 21.64
C ASN A 34 -0.81 -10.78 22.20
N LYS A 35 -1.48 -11.90 22.46
CA LYS A 35 -2.86 -11.94 22.93
C LYS A 35 -3.04 -11.10 24.20
N GLY A 36 -4.04 -10.21 24.19
CA GLY A 36 -4.30 -9.26 25.27
C GLY A 36 -3.48 -7.96 25.24
N LYS A 37 -2.51 -7.83 24.33
CA LYS A 37 -1.72 -6.60 24.13
C LYS A 37 -2.06 -5.87 22.82
N LEU A 38 -2.51 -6.61 21.81
CA LEU A 38 -2.96 -6.05 20.55
C LEU A 38 -4.48 -5.89 20.56
N ALA A 39 -4.94 -4.68 20.25
CA ALA A 39 -6.35 -4.44 19.94
C ALA A 39 -6.61 -4.93 18.50
N PHE A 40 -7.74 -5.59 18.29
CA PHE A 40 -8.11 -6.10 16.97
C PHE A 40 -9.63 -6.02 16.82
N ARG A 41 -10.14 -5.25 15.84
CA ARG A 41 -11.60 -5.06 15.69
C ARG A 41 -12.24 -6.06 14.72
N SER A 42 -11.52 -6.50 13.70
CA SER A 42 -12.07 -7.32 12.62
C SER A 42 -10.97 -8.10 11.91
N TRP A 43 -11.24 -9.37 11.59
CA TRP A 43 -10.35 -10.17 10.75
C TRP A 43 -10.42 -9.73 9.30
N MET A 44 -9.24 -9.63 8.69
CA MET A 44 -9.09 -9.44 7.25
C MET A 44 -8.94 -10.81 6.58
N LYS A 45 -9.13 -10.83 5.27
CA LYS A 45 -8.87 -11.97 4.38
C LYS A 45 -7.88 -11.59 3.29
N ALA A 46 -7.31 -12.59 2.62
CA ALA A 46 -6.54 -12.34 1.41
C ALA A 46 -7.42 -11.63 0.36
N GLY A 47 -6.81 -10.72 -0.37
CA GLY A 47 -7.48 -9.82 -1.32
C GLY A 47 -8.08 -8.57 -0.69
N ASP A 48 -8.15 -8.43 0.64
CA ASP A 48 -8.58 -7.17 1.24
C ASP A 48 -7.54 -6.06 0.99
N HIS A 49 -8.04 -4.84 0.77
CA HIS A 49 -7.23 -3.66 0.52
C HIS A 49 -7.00 -2.92 1.84
N MET A 50 -5.73 -2.75 2.22
CA MET A 50 -5.33 -2.08 3.45
C MET A 50 -4.52 -0.82 3.14
N PRO A 51 -4.67 0.27 3.91
CA PRO A 51 -3.83 1.44 3.73
C PRO A 51 -2.37 1.09 4.06
N LEU A 52 -1.46 1.45 3.16
CA LEU A 52 -0.03 1.39 3.33
C LEU A 52 0.55 2.80 3.29
N VAL A 53 1.28 3.17 4.33
CA VAL A 53 2.11 4.38 4.32
C VAL A 53 3.43 4.02 3.67
N VAL A 54 3.76 4.67 2.56
CA VAL A 54 5.07 4.56 1.91
C VAL A 54 6.11 5.14 2.86
N THR A 55 7.07 4.34 3.30
CA THR A 55 8.19 4.83 4.11
C THR A 55 9.50 4.79 3.35
N GLU A 56 9.57 4.03 2.25
CA GLU A 56 10.73 3.90 1.38
C GLU A 56 10.29 3.86 -0.09
N VAL A 57 11.08 4.48 -0.96
CA VAL A 57 10.92 4.43 -2.42
C VAL A 57 12.23 3.94 -3.00
N ASP A 58 12.18 2.95 -3.89
CA ASP A 58 13.39 2.43 -4.52
C ASP A 58 13.99 3.50 -5.45
N PRO A 59 15.26 3.89 -5.27
CA PRO A 59 15.90 4.89 -6.14
C PRO A 59 16.13 4.38 -7.57
N ASN A 60 16.09 3.07 -7.80
CA ASN A 60 16.31 2.42 -9.09
C ASN A 60 15.01 1.94 -9.76
N ASP A 61 13.91 1.88 -9.02
CA ASP A 61 12.58 1.54 -9.53
C ASP A 61 11.56 2.58 -9.06
N THR A 62 11.14 3.45 -9.98
CA THR A 62 10.19 4.54 -9.67
C THR A 62 8.81 4.06 -9.24
N HIS A 63 8.53 2.75 -9.26
CA HIS A 63 7.29 2.15 -8.78
C HIS A 63 7.49 1.09 -7.69
N GLY A 64 8.74 0.82 -7.33
CA GLY A 64 9.11 -0.02 -6.20
C GLY A 64 8.99 0.76 -4.90
N THR A 65 8.14 0.29 -3.98
CA THR A 65 7.99 0.94 -2.66
C THR A 65 8.11 -0.04 -1.51
N GLY A 66 8.60 0.48 -0.39
CA GLY A 66 8.50 -0.16 0.91
C GLY A 66 7.55 0.63 1.81
N GLY A 67 6.76 -0.05 2.63
CA GLY A 67 5.78 0.63 3.47
C GLY A 67 5.24 -0.18 4.64
N GLN A 68 4.61 0.57 5.55
CA GLN A 68 3.89 0.03 6.70
C GLN A 68 2.41 -0.10 6.34
N VAL A 69 1.92 -1.33 6.25
CA VAL A 69 0.49 -1.64 6.13
C VAL A 69 -0.15 -1.44 7.50
N LEU A 70 -1.13 -0.53 7.58
CA LEU A 70 -1.85 -0.28 8.82
C LEU A 70 -2.94 -1.34 8.97
N ILE A 71 -2.85 -2.11 10.05
CA ILE A 71 -3.83 -3.13 10.39
C ILE A 71 -4.73 -2.59 11.51
N SER A 72 -5.99 -3.04 11.52
CA SER A 72 -6.95 -2.65 12.56
C SER A 72 -6.37 -2.87 13.96
N GLY A 73 -6.20 -1.78 14.72
CA GLY A 73 -5.59 -1.79 16.04
C GLY A 73 -4.25 -1.06 16.11
N ASN A 74 -3.38 -1.52 17.00
CA ASN A 74 -2.04 -0.97 17.24
C ASN A 74 -0.94 -1.84 16.59
N PHE A 75 -1.22 -2.41 15.42
CA PHE A 75 -0.34 -3.34 14.71
C PHE A 75 -0.14 -2.90 13.26
N THR A 76 1.08 -3.09 12.75
CA THR A 76 1.43 -2.78 11.36
C THR A 76 2.23 -3.93 10.76
N LEU A 77 2.03 -4.21 9.47
CA LEU A 77 2.93 -5.10 8.72
C LEU A 77 3.97 -4.26 7.98
N TRP A 78 5.24 -4.65 8.09
CA TRP A 78 6.30 -4.07 7.27
C TRP A 78 6.44 -4.83 5.96
N ARG A 79 6.44 -4.13 4.83
CA ARG A 79 6.60 -4.72 3.50
C ARG A 79 7.66 -3.92 2.71
N PRO A 80 8.89 -4.45 2.56
CA PRO A 80 10.03 -3.64 2.09
C PRO A 80 10.12 -3.47 0.58
N SER A 81 9.50 -4.33 -0.22
CA SER A 81 9.60 -4.28 -1.68
C SER A 81 8.29 -4.71 -2.30
N LEU A 82 7.56 -3.73 -2.81
CA LEU A 82 6.24 -3.88 -3.39
C LEU A 82 6.22 -3.25 -4.77
N ALA A 83 5.76 -4.02 -5.75
CA ALA A 83 5.47 -3.53 -7.08
C ALA A 83 4.07 -2.90 -7.13
N GLU A 84 3.92 -1.85 -7.95
CA GLU A 84 2.61 -1.32 -8.29
C GLU A 84 1.83 -2.33 -9.14
N ASP A 85 0.60 -2.63 -8.75
CA ASP A 85 -0.40 -3.29 -9.60
C ASP A 85 -1.62 -2.38 -9.77
N PRO A 86 -1.72 -1.64 -10.87
CA PRO A 86 -2.76 -0.63 -11.03
C PRO A 86 -4.21 -1.15 -11.03
N THR A 87 -4.42 -2.47 -11.17
CA THR A 87 -5.76 -3.08 -11.08
C THR A 87 -6.18 -3.29 -9.63
N GLY A 88 -5.21 -3.36 -8.70
CA GLY A 88 -5.44 -3.68 -7.31
C GLY A 88 -5.90 -5.13 -7.08
N GLU A 89 -5.69 -6.03 -8.04
CA GLU A 89 -6.16 -7.41 -7.96
C GLU A 89 -5.08 -8.37 -7.44
N LYS A 90 -3.81 -8.05 -7.68
CA LYS A 90 -2.70 -8.93 -7.34
C LYS A 90 -2.34 -8.83 -5.85
N PRO A 91 -2.34 -9.93 -5.09
CA PRO A 91 -1.79 -9.94 -3.73
C PRO A 91 -0.31 -9.55 -3.71
N LEU A 92 0.17 -9.02 -2.58
CA LEU A 92 1.56 -8.53 -2.43
C LEU A 92 1.91 -7.38 -3.38
N SER A 93 0.94 -6.53 -3.68
CA SER A 93 1.12 -5.36 -4.53
C SER A 93 0.47 -4.13 -3.92
N TRP A 94 0.79 -2.96 -4.47
CA TRP A 94 0.15 -1.71 -4.10
C TRP A 94 -0.50 -1.00 -5.29
N HIS A 95 -1.47 -0.13 -5.03
CA HIS A 95 -2.06 0.77 -6.02
C HIS A 95 -2.51 2.08 -5.39
N TRP A 96 -2.63 3.10 -6.22
CA TRP A 96 -3.23 4.36 -5.84
C TRP A 96 -4.72 4.19 -5.49
N PRO A 97 -5.23 4.82 -4.41
CA PRO A 97 -6.66 4.89 -4.15
C PRO A 97 -7.43 5.51 -5.32
N GLU A 98 -8.67 5.06 -5.52
CA GLU A 98 -9.54 5.61 -6.57
C GLU A 98 -9.65 7.15 -6.45
N GLY A 99 -9.60 7.86 -7.58
CA GLY A 99 -9.61 9.33 -7.64
C GLY A 99 -8.26 10.02 -7.32
N THR A 100 -7.34 9.40 -6.60
CA THR A 100 -6.01 10.01 -6.33
C THR A 100 -5.10 9.96 -7.56
N ARG A 101 -5.27 8.94 -8.42
CA ARG A 101 -4.53 8.81 -9.68
C ARG A 101 -4.83 9.96 -10.65
N GLU A 102 -6.10 10.34 -10.78
CA GLU A 102 -6.53 11.45 -11.64
C GLU A 102 -6.09 12.81 -11.08
N ALA A 103 -6.14 12.97 -9.75
CA ALA A 103 -5.62 14.17 -9.08
C ALA A 103 -4.10 14.35 -9.29
N ALA A 104 -3.32 13.27 -9.21
CA ALA A 104 -1.89 13.33 -9.44
C ALA A 104 -1.56 13.66 -10.91
N MET A 105 -2.28 13.04 -11.87
CA MET A 105 -2.10 13.32 -13.31
C MET A 105 -2.54 14.74 -13.69
N SER A 106 -3.61 15.27 -13.07
CA SER A 106 -4.12 16.62 -13.38
C SER A 106 -3.23 17.74 -12.84
N LEU A 107 -2.59 17.55 -11.70
CA LEU A 107 -1.70 18.55 -11.11
C LEU A 107 -0.43 18.77 -11.95
N GLU A 108 0.16 17.70 -12.49
CA GLU A 108 1.34 17.79 -13.34
C GLU A 108 1.01 18.37 -14.73
N ALA A 109 -0.16 18.02 -15.28
CA ALA A 109 -0.64 18.63 -16.53
C ALA A 109 -0.85 20.14 -16.41
N LEU A 110 -1.30 20.62 -15.24
CA LEU A 110 -1.44 22.04 -14.92
C LEU A 110 -0.10 22.76 -14.72
N GLN A 111 0.95 22.05 -14.27
CA GLN A 111 2.29 22.62 -14.05
C GLN A 111 3.15 22.65 -15.32
N ALA A 112 2.74 21.96 -16.37
CA ALA A 112 3.43 21.91 -17.66
C ALA A 112 2.94 22.96 -18.69
N THR A 113 1.98 23.82 -18.30
CA THR A 113 1.45 24.96 -19.09
C THR A 113 1.85 26.29 -18.48
#